data_AF-A0A482ZMQ0-F1
#
_entry.id   AF-A0A482ZMQ0-F1
#
_cell.length_a   1.000
_cell.length_b   1.000
_cell.length_c   1.000
_cell.angle_alpha   90.00
_cell.angle_beta   90.00
_cell.angle_gamma   90.00
#
_symmetry.space_group_name_H-M   'P 1'
#
loop_
_entity.id
_entity.type
_entity.pdbx_description
1 polymer ?
#
loop_
_entity_poly.entity_id
_entity_poly.type
_entity_poly.pdbx_seq_one_letter_code
_entity_poly.pdbx_strand_id
1 'polypeptide(L)' 'MFMDDYHKLVEKALVSVDEIFPWDLEEEIEKNSDLILLDIREQNEFEMMHIENSLHVPRGVLEGAC' A
#
# COMPACT_ATOMS: atom_id res chain seq x y z
N MET A 1 20.76 -7.69 -14.22
CA MET A 1 20.90 -8.96 -13.48
C MET A 1 20.52 -8.79 -12.00
N PHE A 2 19.45 -8.03 -11.69
CA PHE A 2 18.93 -7.83 -10.32
C PHE A 2 17.39 -7.96 -10.24
N MET A 3 16.73 -8.22 -11.37
CA MET A 3 15.26 -8.29 -11.47
C MET A 3 14.73 -9.53 -10.72
N ASP A 4 15.44 -10.65 -10.83
CA ASP A 4 15.04 -11.94 -10.25
C ASP A 4 14.97 -11.92 -8.71
N ASP A 5 15.74 -11.05 -8.05
CA ASP A 5 15.76 -10.98 -6.58
C ASP A 5 14.60 -10.16 -6.03
N TYR A 6 14.22 -9.06 -6.69
CA TYR A 6 13.04 -8.28 -6.30
C TYR A 6 11.75 -9.09 -6.46
N HIS A 7 11.55 -9.72 -7.61
CA HIS A 7 10.34 -10.52 -7.85
C HIS A 7 10.18 -11.66 -6.86
N LYS A 8 11.27 -12.35 -6.48
CA LYS A 8 11.24 -13.40 -5.44
C LYS A 8 10.82 -12.86 -4.07
N LEU A 9 11.27 -11.65 -3.71
CA LEU A 9 10.86 -11.02 -2.45
C LEU A 9 9.37 -10.68 -2.46
N VAL A 10 8.85 -10.18 -3.58
CA VAL A 10 7.41 -9.91 -3.77
C VAL A 10 6.61 -11.20 -3.69
N GLU A 11 6.98 -12.23 -4.44
CA GLU A 11 6.31 -13.54 -4.42
C GLU A 11 6.26 -14.13 -3.02
N LYS A 12 7.35 -14.03 -2.25
CA LYS A 12 7.39 -14.49 -0.87
C LYS A 12 6.45 -13.69 0.04
N ALA A 13 6.36 -12.37 -0.14
CA ALA A 13 5.50 -11.51 0.66
C ALA A 13 4.01 -11.80 0.41
N LEU A 14 3.63 -12.01 -0.85
CA LEU A 14 2.25 -12.29 -1.28
C LEU A 14 1.65 -13.53 -0.61
N VAL A 15 2.47 -14.51 -0.20
CA VAL A 15 1.98 -15.70 0.54
C VAL A 15 1.56 -15.38 1.99
N SER A 16 1.95 -14.21 2.51
CA SER A 16 1.78 -13.84 3.92
C SER A 16 0.86 -12.64 4.17
N VAL A 17 0.32 -12.05 3.11
CA VAL A 17 -0.56 -10.88 3.19
C VAL A 17 -1.85 -11.16 2.43
N ASP A 18 -2.96 -10.65 2.95
CA ASP A 18 -4.23 -10.69 2.24
C ASP A 18 -4.24 -9.62 1.14
N GLU A 19 -4.76 -9.99 -0.03
CA GLU A 19 -4.92 -9.08 -1.17
C GLU A 19 -6.40 -8.72 -1.34
N ILE A 20 -6.67 -7.47 -1.71
CA ILE A 20 -8.02 -6.96 -1.98
C ILE A 20 -8.06 -6.35 -3.38
N PHE A 21 -9.14 -6.60 -4.12
CA PHE A 21 -9.33 -5.94 -5.41
C PHE A 21 -9.83 -4.50 -5.24
N PRO A 22 -9.55 -3.60 -6.19
CA PRO A 22 -9.94 -2.19 -6.06
C PRO A 22 -11.44 -1.93 -5.85
N TRP A 23 -12.31 -2.70 -6.50
CA TRP A 23 -13.76 -2.56 -6.34
C TRP A 23 -14.25 -3.03 -4.96
N ASP A 24 -13.62 -4.07 -4.41
CA ASP A 24 -13.93 -4.54 -3.06
C ASP A 24 -13.43 -3.53 -2.00
N LEU A 25 -12.29 -2.88 -2.26
CA LEU A 25 -11.76 -1.81 -1.41
C LEU A 25 -12.66 -0.58 -1.40
N GLU A 26 -13.21 -0.18 -2.55
CA GLU A 26 -14.16 0.93 -2.65
C GLU A 26 -15.37 0.69 -1.73
N GLU A 27 -15.93 -0.51 -1.76
CA GLU A 27 -17.02 -0.88 -0.85
C GLU A 27 -16.61 -0.92 0.63
N GLU A 28 -15.39 -1.36 0.95
CA GLU A 28 -14.89 -1.45 2.32
C GLU A 28 -14.67 -0.07 2.93
N ILE A 29 -14.15 0.89 2.14
CA ILE A 29 -13.97 2.29 2.55
C ILE A 29 -15.32 2.90 2.97
N GLU A 30 -16.42 2.58 2.28
CA GLU A 30 -17.75 3.10 2.62
C GLU A 30 -18.32 2.46 3.89
N LYS A 31 -18.00 1.18 4.15
CA LYS A 31 -18.58 0.39 5.25
C LYS A 31 -17.82 0.55 6.56
N ASN A 32 -16.52 0.81 6.52
CA ASN A 32 -15.64 0.71 7.66
C ASN A 32 -14.90 2.04 7.93
N SER A 33 -15.47 2.84 8.84
CA SER A 33 -14.90 4.13 9.23
C SER A 33 -13.56 4.03 9.97
N ASP A 34 -13.21 2.84 10.49
CA ASP A 34 -11.98 2.60 11.22
C ASP A 34 -10.86 2.06 10.31
N LEU A 35 -11.14 1.88 9.01
CA LEU A 35 -10.15 1.46 8.01
C LEU A 35 -9.07 2.54 7.86
N ILE A 36 -7.81 2.12 8.00
CA ILE A 36 -6.66 2.97 7.69
C ILE A 36 -6.12 2.56 6.33
N LEU A 37 -6.14 3.51 5.39
CA LEU A 37 -5.48 3.34 4.10
C LEU A 37 -4.10 4.00 4.13
N LEU A 38 -3.06 3.23 3.84
CA LEU A 38 -1.68 3.71 3.85
C LEU A 38 -1.10 3.71 2.44
N ASP A 39 -0.81 4.89 1.91
CA ASP A 39 -0.09 5.05 0.67
C ASP A 39 1.42 5.12 0.94
N ILE A 40 2.13 4.11 0.44
CA ILE A 40 3.57 3.92 0.68
C ILE A 40 4.45 4.38 -0.49
N ARG A 41 3.85 5.01 -1.50
CA ARG A 41 4.55 5.51 -2.70
C ARG A 41 5.41 6.74 -2.39
N GLU A 42 6.16 7.18 -3.39
CA GLU A 42 6.99 8.38 -3.26
C GLU A 42 6.13 9.65 -3.10
N GLN A 43 6.70 10.68 -2.45
CA GLN A 43 6.00 11.93 -2.11
C GLN A 43 5.34 12.59 -3.32
N ASN A 44 6.05 12.67 -4.45
CA ASN A 44 5.55 13.31 -5.66
C ASN A 44 4.41 12.51 -6.32
N GLU A 45 4.37 11.18 -6.16
CA GLU A 45 3.28 10.35 -6.65
C GLU A 45 2.01 10.57 -5.84
N PHE A 46 2.14 10.64 -4.51
CA PHE A 46 1.03 10.94 -3.60
C PHE A 46 0.45 12.34 -3.83
N GLU A 47 1.31 13.35 -3.98
CA GLU A 47 0.90 14.74 -4.27
C GLU A 47 0.20 14.89 -5.62
N MET A 48 0.59 14.09 -6.62
CA MET A 48 -0.08 14.11 -7.92
C MET A 48 -1.50 13.58 -7.82
N MET A 49 -1.68 12.44 -7.14
CA MET A 49 -2.99 11.83 -6.87
C MET A 49 -2.85 10.68 -5.87
N HIS A 50 -3.85 10.55 -5.01
CA HIS A 50 -3.96 9.46 -4.05
C HIS A 50 -5.44 9.14 -3.78
N ILE A 51 -5.69 8.01 -3.14
CA ILE A 51 -7.04 7.64 -2.69
C ILE A 51 -7.43 8.58 -1.56
N GLU A 52 -8.63 9.14 -1.62
CA GLU A 52 -9.12 10.09 -0.62
C GLU A 52 -9.05 9.49 0.81
N ASN A 53 -8.68 10.32 1.79
CA ASN A 53 -8.49 9.94 3.19
C ASN A 53 -7.36 8.93 3.48
N SER A 54 -6.53 8.57 2.49
CA SER A 54 -5.31 7.80 2.75
C SER A 54 -4.26 8.63 3.50
N LEU A 55 -3.50 7.94 4.37
CA LEU A 55 -2.31 8.47 5.04
C LEU A 55 -1.09 8.20 4.17
N HIS A 56 -0.18 9.17 4.09
CA HIS A 56 1.07 9.00 3.35
C HIS A 56 2.23 8.69 4.28
N VAL A 57 2.84 7.50 4.11
CA VAL A 57 4.07 7.11 4.79
C VAL A 57 4.94 6.33 3.80
N PRO A 58 5.96 6.95 3.19
CA PRO A 58 6.78 6.28 2.18
C PRO A 58 7.39 4.98 2.70
N ARG A 59 7.43 3.95 1.84
CA ARG A 59 7.92 2.61 2.21
C ARG A 59 9.30 2.65 2.86
N GLY A 60 10.20 3.53 2.41
CA GLY A 60 11.57 3.62 2.93
C GLY A 60 11.70 4.11 4.37
N VAL A 61 10.65 4.72 4.95
CA VAL A 61 10.63 5.21 6.34
C VAL A 61 9.57 4.52 7.20
N LEU A 62 8.79 3.62 6.62
CA LEU A 62 7.63 2.99 7.24
C LEU A 62 7.97 2.32 8.58
N GLU A 63 9.05 1.54 8.63
CA GLU A 63 9.47 0.84 9.85
C GLU A 63 9.87 1.77 10.99
N GLY A 64 10.31 3.00 10.68
CA GLY A 64 10.68 4.02 11.68
C GLY A 64 9.54 4.95 12.08
N ALA A 65 8.38 4.85 11.41
CA ALA A 65 7.20 5.65 11.68
C ALA A 65 6.25 5.01 12.73
N CYS A 66 6.59 3.82 13.21
CA CYS A 66 5.81 3.04 14.18
C CYS A 66 6.09 3.41 15.64
#